data_AF-A0A9D6ERW7-F1
#
_entry.id   AF-A0A9D6ERW7-F1
#
_cell.length_a   1.000
_cell.length_b   1.000
_cell.length_c   1.000
_cell.angle_alpha   90.00
_cell.angle_beta   90.00
_cell.angle_gamma   90.00
#
_symmetry.space_group_name_H-M   'P 1'
#
loop_
_entity.id
_entity.type
_entity.pdbx_description
1 polymer ?
#
loop_
_entity_poly.entity_id
_entity_poly.type
_entity_poly.pdbx_seq_one_letter_code
_entity_poly.pdbx_strand_id
1 'polypeptide(L)'
;MPRRREGRDLPEIVKRLFAEARAQFPDPRAVNRALVELSRFYDAVSGGVIVEHATRRRIVELLEKGQTEEARRALEERFEEYSRSFKPGDEK
;
A
#
# COMPACT_ATOMS: atom_id res chain seq x y z
N MET A 1 24.28 -7.60 -2.60
CA MET A 1 23.04 -7.12 -1.96
C MET A 1 21.97 -7.02 -3.05
N PRO A 2 20.86 -7.78 -3.01
CA PRO A 2 19.79 -7.55 -3.96
C PRO A 2 19.29 -6.12 -3.77
N ARG A 3 19.25 -5.32 -4.84
CA ARG A 3 18.68 -3.97 -4.79
C ARG A 3 17.26 -4.10 -4.29
N ARG A 4 16.93 -3.55 -3.12
CA ARG A 4 15.54 -3.41 -2.69
C ARG A 4 14.83 -2.67 -3.83
N ARG A 5 13.69 -3.18 -4.30
CA ARG A 5 12.91 -2.47 -5.31
C ARG A 5 12.32 -1.24 -4.64
N GLU A 6 12.90 -0.08 -4.90
CA GLU A 6 12.37 1.18 -4.38
C GLU A 6 11.04 1.47 -5.07
N GLY A 7 10.01 1.73 -4.27
CA GLY A 7 8.68 2.07 -4.75
C GLY A 7 8.68 3.28 -5.67
N ARG A 8 9.55 4.26 -5.37
CA ARG A 8 9.70 5.48 -6.15
C ARG A 8 10.20 5.23 -7.58
N ASP A 9 10.94 4.15 -7.82
CA ASP A 9 11.48 3.82 -9.15
C ASP A 9 10.41 3.14 -10.02
N LEU A 10 9.31 2.69 -9.43
CA LEU A 10 8.22 1.95 -10.08
C LEU A 10 6.84 2.47 -9.64
N PRO A 11 6.57 3.79 -9.74
CA PRO A 11 5.38 4.39 -9.15
C PRO A 11 4.08 3.91 -9.79
N GLU A 12 4.10 3.62 -11.09
CA GLU A 12 2.95 3.07 -11.81
C GLU A 12 2.61 1.64 -11.36
N ILE A 13 3.61 0.83 -11.02
CA ILE A 13 3.39 -0.51 -10.47
C ILE A 13 2.76 -0.40 -9.08
N VAL A 14 3.26 0.50 -8.23
CA VAL A 14 2.71 0.72 -6.89
C VAL A 14 1.27 1.22 -6.97
N LYS A 15 0.97 2.24 -7.78
CA LYS A 15 -0.39 2.76 -8.00
C LYS A 15 -1.34 1.67 -8.48
N ARG A 16 -0.89 0.85 -9.44
CA ARG A 16 -1.66 -0.27 -9.95
C ARG A 16 -1.99 -1.29 -8.85
N LEU A 17 -1.04 -1.63 -8.00
CA LEU A 17 -1.29 -2.56 -6.90
C LEU A 17 -2.28 -2.01 -5.85
N PHE A 18 -2.24 -0.70 -5.57
CA PHE A 18 -3.27 -0.05 -4.74
C PHE A 18 -4.65 -0.09 -5.40
N ALA A 19 -4.73 0.14 -6.71
CA ALA A 19 -5.99 0.04 -7.46
C ALA A 19 -6.53 -1.39 -7.50
N GLU A 20 -5.66 -2.39 -7.70
CA GLU A 20 -6.01 -3.82 -7.65
C GLU A 20 -6.50 -4.21 -6.25
N ALA A 21 -5.83 -3.75 -5.19
CA ALA A 21 -6.29 -3.97 -3.82
C ALA A 21 -7.70 -3.41 -3.62
N ARG A 22 -7.97 -2.17 -4.05
CA ARG A 22 -9.29 -1.53 -3.93
C ARG A 22 -10.38 -2.27 -4.69
N ALA A 23 -10.09 -2.75 -5.90
CA ALA A 23 -11.05 -3.49 -6.73
C ALA A 23 -11.45 -4.85 -6.14
N GLN A 24 -10.64 -5.40 -5.22
CA GLN A 24 -10.87 -6.69 -4.59
C GLN A 24 -11.73 -6.62 -3.32
N PHE A 25 -12.13 -5.42 -2.88
CA PHE A 25 -13.01 -5.27 -1.72
C PHE A 25 -14.40 -5.89 -2.02
N PRO A 26 -15.05 -6.54 -1.04
CA PRO A 26 -14.61 -6.72 0.35
C PRO A 26 -13.85 -8.04 0.63
N ASP A 27 -13.36 -8.77 -0.38
CA ASP A 27 -12.73 -10.09 -0.17
C ASP A 27 -11.37 -9.97 0.57
N PRO A 28 -11.27 -10.42 1.85
CA PRO A 28 -10.04 -10.29 2.63
C PRO A 28 -8.87 -11.06 2.02
N ARG A 29 -9.13 -12.23 1.41
CA ARG A 29 -8.07 -13.08 0.85
C ARG A 29 -7.50 -12.48 -0.42
N ALA A 30 -8.36 -11.94 -1.27
CA ALA A 30 -7.92 -11.24 -2.47
C ALA A 30 -7.11 -10.00 -2.07
N VAL A 31 -7.68 -9.10 -1.27
CA VAL A 31 -7.02 -7.86 -0.82
C VAL A 31 -5.65 -8.14 -0.19
N ASN A 32 -5.54 -9.17 0.66
CA ASN A 32 -4.26 -9.54 1.28
C ASN A 32 -3.17 -9.89 0.25
N ARG A 33 -3.50 -10.53 -0.89
CA ARG A 33 -2.52 -10.84 -1.93
C ARG A 33 -1.92 -9.57 -2.54
N ALA A 34 -2.76 -8.58 -2.85
CA ALA A 34 -2.28 -7.29 -3.36
C ALA A 34 -1.41 -6.54 -2.33
N LEU A 35 -1.81 -6.56 -1.05
CA LEU A 35 -1.03 -5.95 0.03
C LEU A 35 0.32 -6.64 0.28
N VAL A 36 0.40 -7.96 0.09
CA VAL A 36 1.67 -8.70 0.15
C VAL A 36 2.63 -8.21 -0.95
N GLU A 37 2.14 -8.01 -2.16
CA GLU A 37 2.97 -7.46 -3.24
C GLU A 37 3.46 -6.03 -2.91
N LEU A 38 2.58 -5.17 -2.38
CA LEU A 38 2.96 -3.83 -1.91
C LEU A 38 4.03 -3.86 -0.81
N SER A 39 4.01 -4.85 0.09
CA SER A 39 5.01 -4.99 1.16
C SER A 39 6.42 -5.34 0.66
N ARG A 40 6.58 -5.72 -0.61
CA ARG A 40 7.89 -6.01 -1.22
C ARG A 40 8.62 -4.76 -1.69
N PHE A 41 7.91 -3.65 -1.83
CA PHE A 41 8.49 -2.39 -2.27
C PHE A 41 8.95 -1.58 -1.06
N TYR A 42 10.14 -1.02 -1.17
CA TYR A 42 10.72 -0.15 -0.16
C TYR A 42 10.33 1.29 -0.44
N ASP A 43 9.82 1.99 0.57
CA ASP A 43 9.64 3.42 0.55
C ASP A 43 10.81 4.09 1.28
N ALA A 44 11.62 4.81 0.50
CA ALA A 44 12.79 5.52 1.02
C ALA A 44 12.43 6.66 1.97
N VAL A 45 11.22 7.21 1.88
CA VAL A 45 10.78 8.36 2.70
C VAL A 45 10.35 7.90 4.09
N SER A 46 9.55 6.83 4.19
CA SER A 46 9.25 6.21 5.50
C SER A 46 10.41 5.42 6.09
N GLY A 47 11.47 5.16 5.31
CA GLY A 47 12.58 4.30 5.73
C GLY A 47 12.18 2.82 5.87
N GLY A 48 11.06 2.43 5.25
CA GLY A 48 10.37 1.17 5.48
C GLY A 48 9.76 0.60 4.20
N VAL A 49 8.83 -0.34 4.34
CA VAL A 49 8.09 -0.88 3.19
C VAL A 49 6.86 -0.03 2.88
N ILE A 50 6.41 -0.01 1.62
CA ILE A 50 5.22 0.77 1.23
C ILE A 50 4.00 0.36 2.04
N VAL A 51 3.80 -0.92 2.32
CA VAL A 51 2.78 -1.40 3.24
C VAL A 51 3.42 -2.25 4.32
N GLU A 52 3.37 -1.79 5.56
CA GLU A 52 3.86 -2.53 6.70
C GLU A 52 2.97 -3.73 7.06
N HIS A 53 3.58 -4.71 7.72
CA HIS A 53 2.88 -5.89 8.21
C HIS A 53 1.70 -5.53 9.13
N ALA A 54 1.88 -4.53 10.01
CA ALA A 54 0.83 -4.08 10.93
C ALA A 54 -0.36 -3.48 10.17
N THR A 55 -0.11 -2.60 9.20
CA THR A 55 -1.14 -2.00 8.34
C THR A 55 -1.88 -3.05 7.52
N ARG A 56 -1.16 -4.00 6.92
CA ARG A 56 -1.76 -5.12 6.19
C ARG A 56 -2.70 -5.92 7.08
N ARG A 57 -2.22 -6.33 8.26
CA ARG A 57 -3.00 -7.10 9.22
C ARG A 57 -4.27 -6.36 9.63
N ARG A 58 -4.17 -5.06 9.93
CA ARG A 58 -5.31 -4.21 10.29
C ARG A 58 -6.36 -4.17 9.18
N ILE A 59 -5.98 -3.96 7.92
CA ILE A 59 -6.92 -3.91 6.79
C ILE A 59 -7.66 -5.25 6.65
N VAL A 60 -6.94 -6.37 6.72
CA VAL A 60 -7.54 -7.71 6.62
C VAL A 60 -8.50 -7.99 7.78
N GLU A 61 -8.10 -7.67 9.02
CA GLU A 61 -8.96 -7.86 10.21
C GLU A 61 -10.24 -7.01 10.14
N LEU A 62 -10.18 -5.79 9.58
CA LEU A 62 -11.36 -4.96 9.36
C LEU A 62 -12.30 -5.60 8.33
N LEU A 63 -11.76 -6.13 7.22
CA LEU A 63 -12.55 -6.85 6.22
C LEU A 63 -13.20 -8.12 6.77
N GLU A 64 -12.47 -8.90 7.57
CA GLU A 64 -13.00 -10.10 8.23
C GLU A 64 -14.14 -9.78 9.21
N LYS A 65 -14.12 -8.58 9.82
CA LYS A 65 -15.20 -8.06 10.66
C LYS A 65 -16.35 -7.41 9.88
N GLY A 66 -16.27 -7.38 8.55
CA GLY A 66 -17.24 -6.69 7.68
C GLY A 66 -17.13 -5.16 7.69
N GLN A 67 -16.12 -4.60 8.36
CA GLN A 67 -15.83 -3.16 8.48
C GLN A 67 -15.16 -2.64 7.20
N THR A 68 -15.89 -2.75 6.08
CA THR A 68 -15.37 -2.54 4.73
C THR A 68 -14.94 -1.08 4.50
N GLU A 69 -15.71 -0.12 5.02
CA GLU A 69 -15.40 1.29 4.84
C GLU A 69 -14.17 1.71 5.66
N GLU A 70 -14.02 1.19 6.88
CA GLU A 70 -12.82 1.41 7.69
C GLU A 70 -11.58 0.78 7.06
N ALA A 71 -11.71 -0.42 6.49
CA ALA A 71 -10.65 -1.05 5.72
C ALA A 71 -10.26 -0.22 4.49
N ARG A 72 -11.26 0.35 3.80
CA ARG A 72 -11.03 1.18 2.61
C ARG A 72 -10.31 2.47 2.96
N ARG A 73 -10.72 3.14 4.04
CA ARG A 73 -10.05 4.34 4.57
C ARG A 73 -8.60 4.06 4.92
N ALA A 74 -8.33 2.96 5.63
CA ALA A 74 -6.96 2.58 5.98
C ALA A 74 -6.07 2.33 4.74
N LEU A 75 -6.63 1.77 3.65
CA LEU A 75 -5.92 1.62 2.39
C LEU A 75 -5.67 2.98 1.70
N GLU A 76 -6.69 3.84 1.65
CA GLU A 76 -6.64 5.16 1.03
C GLU A 76 -5.63 6.08 1.75
N GLU A 77 -5.65 6.12 3.09
CA GLU A 77 -4.67 6.86 3.90
C GLU A 77 -3.23 6.44 3.55
N ARG A 78 -2.99 5.13 3.42
CA ARG A 78 -1.64 4.64 3.09
C ARG A 78 -1.23 4.99 1.66
N PHE A 79 -2.16 4.99 0.72
CA PHE A 79 -1.90 5.43 -0.65
C PHE A 79 -1.60 6.93 -0.72
N GLU A 80 -2.29 7.75 0.07
CA GLU A 80 -2.01 9.18 0.17
C GLU A 80 -0.62 9.45 0.75
N GLU A 81 -0.23 8.78 1.83
CA GLU A 81 1.11 8.89 2.41
C GLU A 81 2.20 8.55 1.39
N TYR A 82 2.02 7.45 0.67
CA TYR A 82 2.91 7.07 -0.44
C TYR A 82 2.92 8.15 -1.55
N SER A 83 1.75 8.65 -1.95
CA SER A 83 1.65 9.63 -3.04
C SER A 83 2.26 10.99 -2.69
N ARG A 84 2.16 11.42 -1.42
CA ARG A 84 2.84 12.62 -0.91
C ARG A 84 4.36 12.43 -0.89
N SER A 85 4.82 11.22 -0.61
CA SER A 85 6.24 10.85 -0.62
C SER A 85 6.80 10.76 -2.05
N PHE A 86 5.95 10.42 -3.03
CA PHE A 86 6.30 10.38 -4.45
C PHE A 86 6.26 11.74 -5.13
N LYS A 87 5.34 12.65 -4.76
CA LYS A 87 5.33 14.02 -5.29
C LYS A 87 6.57 14.75 -4.75
N PRO A 88 7.60 14.99 -5.58
CA PRO A 88 8.62 15.93 -5.18
C PRO A 88 7.95 17.31 -5.22
N GLY A 89 8.24 18.13 -4.23
CA GLY A 89 8.60 19.48 -4.62
C GLY A 89 9.77 19.34 -5.59
N ASP A 90 9.47 19.37 -6.88
CA ASP A 90 10.32 20.13 -7.79
C ASP A 90 10.52 21.50 -7.10
N GLU A 91 11.78 21.91 -7.05
CA GLU A 91 12.28 23.21 -6.56
C GLU A 91 12.58 23.33 -5.05
N LYS A 92 13.84 23.04 -4.71
CA LYS A 92 14.71 24.08 -4.16
C LYS A 92 16.06 24.08 -4.86
#